data_AF-A0A817GIS6-F1
#
_entry.id   AF-A0A817GIS6-F1
#
_cell.length_a   1.000
_cell.length_b   1.000
_cell.length_c   1.000
_cell.angle_alpha   90.00
_cell.angle_beta   90.00
_cell.angle_gamma   90.00
#
_symmetry.space_group_name_H-M   'P 1'
#
loop_
_entity.id
_entity.type
_entity.pdbx_description
1 polymer ?
#
loop_
_entity_poly.entity_id
_entity_poly.type
_entity_poly.pdbx_seq_one_letter_code
_entity_poly.pdbx_strand_id
1 'polypeptide(L)'
;MNIQFSGTRSWPKRIIYDRLKDFFGGRAIIRYYYNIIFYVLMLCLFSFVMLVDYFPYNNNRGKRSGYSIGIPIPEIILHMCIWGLIIEEAVEVCKQFF
;
A
#
# COMPACT_ATOMS: atom_id res chain seq x y z
N MET A 1 40.13 -35.95 -16.10
CA MET A 1 38.85 -35.24 -16.33
C MET A 1 38.93 -33.93 -15.56
N ASN A 2 39.24 -32.82 -16.25
CA ASN A 2 39.52 -31.52 -15.61
C ASN A 2 38.22 -30.77 -15.35
N ILE A 3 37.88 -30.57 -14.08
CA ILE A 3 36.80 -29.66 -13.69
C ILE A 3 37.39 -28.25 -13.65
N GLN A 4 37.20 -27.50 -14.73
CA GLN A 4 37.47 -26.07 -14.78
C GLN A 4 36.42 -25.33 -13.93
N PHE A 5 36.82 -24.86 -12.75
CA PHE A 5 36.07 -23.83 -12.02
C PHE A 5 36.42 -22.46 -12.62
N SER A 6 35.73 -22.08 -13.70
CA SER A 6 35.79 -20.70 -14.21
C SER A 6 34.88 -19.80 -13.38
N GLY A 7 35.35 -18.58 -13.13
CA GLY A 7 34.92 -17.71 -12.04
C GLY A 7 33.44 -17.35 -11.98
N THR A 8 32.90 -17.30 -10.76
CA THR A 8 31.59 -16.73 -10.46
C THR A 8 31.68 -15.78 -9.26
N ARG A 9 32.15 -14.54 -9.49
CA ARG A 9 32.20 -13.50 -8.46
C ARG A 9 31.27 -12.33 -8.80
N SER A 10 29.95 -12.59 -8.76
CA SER A 10 28.87 -11.57 -8.65
C SER A 10 27.45 -12.15 -8.45
N TRP A 11 27.27 -13.46 -8.26
CA TRP A 11 25.97 -14.13 -8.43
C TRP A 11 25.06 -14.35 -7.19
N PRO A 12 25.47 -14.23 -5.91
CA PRO A 12 24.56 -14.58 -4.81
C PRO A 12 23.41 -13.57 -4.61
N LYS A 13 23.66 -12.27 -4.86
CA LYS A 13 22.62 -11.23 -4.71
C LYS A 13 21.51 -11.37 -5.74
N ARG A 14 21.84 -11.76 -6.99
CA ARG A 14 20.86 -11.90 -8.08
C ARG A 14 19.95 -13.10 -7.86
N ILE A 15 20.51 -14.24 -7.42
CA ILE A 15 19.76 -15.46 -7.11
C ILE A 15 18.73 -15.23 -5.97
N ILE A 16 19.11 -14.48 -4.93
CA ILE A 16 18.18 -14.15 -3.83
C ILE A 16 17.08 -13.20 -4.33
N TYR A 17 17.43 -12.21 -5.14
CA TYR A 17 16.46 -11.26 -5.69
C TYR A 17 15.44 -11.95 -6.61
N ASP A 18 15.90 -12.85 -7.48
CA ASP A 18 15.02 -13.63 -8.36
C ASP A 18 14.08 -14.53 -7.55
N ARG A 19 14.58 -15.17 -6.49
CA ARG A 19 13.74 -15.96 -5.57
C ARG A 19 12.73 -15.12 -4.80
N LEU A 20 13.10 -13.91 -4.37
CA LEU A 20 12.16 -12.99 -3.72
C LEU A 20 11.09 -12.54 -4.70
N LYS A 21 11.48 -12.20 -5.93
CA LYS A 21 10.54 -11.83 -7.00
C LYS A 21 9.57 -12.96 -7.32
N ASP A 22 10.04 -14.20 -7.41
CA ASP A 22 9.16 -15.35 -7.63
C ASP A 22 8.24 -15.64 -6.44
N PHE A 23 8.75 -15.44 -5.22
CA PHE A 23 7.96 -15.59 -4.01
C PHE A 23 6.82 -14.55 -3.95
N PHE A 24 7.12 -13.27 -4.17
CA PHE A 24 6.12 -12.20 -4.13
C PHE A 24 5.25 -12.12 -5.39
N GLY A 25 5.79 -12.50 -6.55
CA GLY A 25 5.12 -12.38 -7.84
C GLY A 25 4.26 -13.57 -8.24
N GLY A 26 4.56 -14.78 -7.72
CA GLY A 26 3.96 -16.02 -8.24
C GLY A 26 2.80 -16.61 -7.44
N ARG A 27 2.58 -16.23 -6.17
CA ARG A 27 1.60 -16.91 -5.31
C ARG A 27 0.42 -16.01 -4.97
N ALA A 28 -0.76 -16.39 -5.46
CA ALA A 28 -2.06 -15.78 -5.11
C ALA A 28 -2.27 -15.69 -3.59
N ILE A 29 -1.76 -16.67 -2.83
CA ILE A 29 -1.82 -16.69 -1.35
C ILE A 29 -1.12 -15.49 -0.73
N ILE A 30 0.06 -15.13 -1.22
CA ILE A 30 0.84 -14.01 -0.66
C ILE A 30 0.11 -12.71 -0.93
N ARG A 31 -0.39 -12.53 -2.16
CA ARG A 31 -1.23 -11.37 -2.52
C ARG A 31 -2.48 -11.27 -1.63
N TYR A 32 -3.14 -12.40 -1.35
CA TYR A 32 -4.30 -12.45 -0.45
C TYR A 32 -3.96 -11.93 0.96
N TYR A 33 -2.86 -12.40 1.56
CA TYR A 33 -2.43 -11.92 2.87
C TYR A 33 -2.04 -10.43 2.86
N TYR A 34 -1.35 -9.97 1.81
CA TYR A 34 -1.05 -8.54 1.66
C TYR A 34 -2.31 -7.69 1.62
N ASN A 35 -3.33 -8.12 0.88
CA ASN A 35 -4.61 -7.43 0.83
C ASN A 35 -5.27 -7.38 2.21
N ILE A 36 -5.34 -8.50 2.94
CA ILE A 36 -5.90 -8.52 4.30
C ILE A 36 -5.18 -7.53 5.21
N ILE A 37 -3.84 -7.57 5.22
CA ILE A 37 -3.04 -6.68 6.07
C ILE A 37 -3.30 -5.22 5.69
N PHE A 38 -3.35 -4.91 4.39
CA PHE A 38 -3.67 -3.58 3.90
C PHE A 38 -5.05 -3.11 4.37
N TYR A 39 -6.09 -3.94 4.26
CA TYR A 39 -7.43 -3.61 4.72
C TYR A 39 -7.49 -3.36 6.23
N VAL A 40 -6.83 -4.21 7.04
CA VAL A 40 -6.77 -4.02 8.50
C VAL A 40 -6.07 -2.71 8.85
N LEU A 41 -4.93 -2.41 8.19
CA LEU A 41 -4.22 -1.14 8.40
C LEU A 41 -5.04 0.07 7.97
N MET A 42 -5.78 -0.04 6.86
CA MET A 42 -6.68 1.01 6.37
C MET A 42 -7.83 1.27 7.36
N LEU A 43 -8.42 0.22 7.95
CA LEU A 43 -9.43 0.34 9.01
C LEU A 43 -8.86 0.97 10.29
N CYS A 44 -7.64 0.62 10.67
CA CYS A 44 -6.94 1.25 11.79
C CYS A 44 -6.69 2.74 11.52
N LEU A 45 -6.22 3.08 10.32
CA LEU A 45 -6.00 4.47 9.91
C LEU A 45 -7.32 5.26 9.89
N PHE A 46 -8.38 4.67 9.34
CA PHE A 46 -9.72 5.26 9.33
C PHE A 46 -10.20 5.54 10.76
N SER A 47 -10.08 4.55 11.65
CA SER A 47 -10.49 4.69 13.05
C SER A 47 -9.68 5.77 13.77
N PHE A 48 -8.37 5.82 13.53
CA PHE A 48 -7.50 6.86 14.08
C PHE A 48 -7.92 8.25 13.60
N VAL A 49 -8.11 8.43 12.29
CA VAL A 49 -8.56 9.71 11.73
C VAL A 49 -9.90 10.10 12.36
N MET A 50 -10.89 9.21 12.40
CA MET A 50 -12.22 9.54 12.91
C MET A 50 -12.25 9.85 14.42
N LEU A 51 -11.46 9.14 15.23
CA LEU A 51 -11.49 9.29 16.69
C LEU A 51 -10.57 10.39 17.21
N VAL A 52 -9.46 10.65 16.53
CA VAL A 52 -8.38 11.52 17.05
C VAL A 52 -8.18 12.76 16.19
N ASP A 53 -8.24 12.62 14.86
CA ASP A 53 -7.71 13.61 13.92
C ASP A 53 -8.78 14.32 13.09
N TYR A 54 -10.04 13.90 13.19
CA TYR A 54 -11.15 14.43 12.41
C TYR A 54 -11.72 15.68 13.08
N PHE A 55 -11.16 16.82 12.72
CA PHE A 55 -11.64 18.12 13.18
C PHE A 55 -12.53 18.79 12.12
N PRO A 56 -13.78 19.18 12.48
CA PRO A 56 -14.68 19.83 11.53
C PRO A 56 -14.09 21.17 11.07
N TYR A 57 -14.23 21.42 9.77
CA TYR A 57 -13.80 22.68 9.17
C TYR A 57 -14.73 23.81 9.64
N ASN A 58 -14.17 24.83 10.28
CA ASN A 58 -14.95 25.97 10.75
C ASN A 58 -14.95 27.07 9.68
N ASN A 59 -16.03 27.11 8.89
CA ASN A 59 -16.26 28.11 7.84
C ASN A 59 -16.17 29.55 8.35
N ASN A 60 -16.52 29.80 9.62
CA ASN A 60 -16.54 31.16 10.18
C ASN A 60 -15.14 31.70 10.52
N ARG A 61 -14.12 30.84 10.55
CA ARG A 61 -12.72 31.23 10.83
C ARG A 61 -11.76 30.87 9.69
N GLY A 62 -12.25 30.20 8.64
CA GLY A 62 -11.41 29.64 7.56
C GLY A 62 -10.36 28.65 8.06
N LYS A 63 -10.61 27.98 9.21
CA LYS A 63 -9.64 27.12 9.91
C LYS A 63 -10.34 25.89 10.48
N ARG A 64 -9.64 24.76 10.61
CA ARG A 64 -10.10 23.62 11.40
C ARG A 64 -9.88 23.88 12.89
N SER A 65 -10.86 23.54 13.72
CA SER A 65 -10.74 23.64 15.18
C SER A 65 -9.66 22.68 15.68
N GLY A 66 -8.50 23.17 16.11
CA GLY A 66 -7.42 22.33 16.67
C GLY A 66 -6.13 22.28 15.83
N TYR A 67 -6.16 22.73 14.58
CA TYR A 67 -4.98 22.84 13.72
C TYR A 67 -4.85 24.25 13.14
N SER A 68 -3.66 24.83 13.21
CA SER A 68 -3.40 26.16 12.65
C SER A 68 -3.18 26.13 11.13
N ILE A 69 -2.83 24.97 10.56
CA ILE A 69 -2.40 24.82 9.16
C ILE A 69 -2.80 23.42 8.63
N GLY A 70 -3.64 23.39 7.58
CA GLY A 70 -3.76 22.25 6.66
C GLY A 70 -4.61 21.05 7.08
N ILE A 71 -4.75 20.11 6.13
CA ILE A 71 -5.34 18.77 6.33
C ILE A 71 -4.27 17.88 6.99
N PRO A 72 -4.58 17.14 8.07
CA PRO A 72 -3.63 16.24 8.70
C PRO A 72 -3.10 15.18 7.71
N ILE A 73 -1.82 14.85 7.82
CA ILE A 73 -1.18 13.82 6.97
C ILE A 73 -1.94 12.47 7.03
N PRO A 74 -2.41 11.98 8.20
CA PRO A 74 -3.18 10.74 8.27
C PRO A 74 -4.47 10.76 7.44
N GLU A 75 -5.17 11.90 7.41
CA GLU A 75 -6.37 12.08 6.59
C GLU A 75 -6.03 12.07 5.08
N ILE A 76 -4.91 12.69 4.68
CA ILE A 76 -4.44 12.66 3.29
C ILE A 76 -4.12 11.22 2.86
N ILE A 77 -3.38 10.47 3.70
CA ILE A 77 -3.05 9.06 3.42
C ILE A 77 -4.34 8.24 3.29
N LEU A 78 -5.31 8.46 4.18
CA LEU A 78 -6.60 7.78 4.13
C LEU A 78 -7.33 8.05 2.80
N HIS A 79 -7.33 9.30 2.32
CA HIS A 79 -7.92 9.65 1.04
C HIS A 79 -7.23 8.93 -0.13
N MET A 80 -5.89 8.83 -0.11
CA MET A 80 -5.14 8.08 -1.13
C MET A 80 -5.49 6.58 -1.10
N CYS A 81 -5.63 5.98 0.08
CA CYS A 81 -6.05 4.57 0.21
C CYS A 81 -7.44 4.33 -0.37
N ILE A 82 -8.41 5.20 -0.08
CA ILE A 82 -9.77 5.11 -0.61
C ILE A 82 -9.78 5.23 -2.14
N TRP A 83 -9.03 6.19 -2.69
CA TRP A 83 -8.90 6.33 -4.15
C TRP A 83 -8.28 5.09 -4.79
N GLY A 84 -7.27 4.48 -4.17
CA GLY A 84 -6.68 3.22 -4.62
C GLY A 84 -7.73 2.11 -4.72
N LEU A 85 -8.56 1.94 -3.69
CA LEU A 85 -9.62 0.93 -3.65
C LEU A 85 -10.68 1.15 -4.74
N ILE A 86 -11.10 2.41 -4.95
CA ILE A 86 -12.06 2.76 -6.01
C ILE A 86 -11.50 2.39 -7.38
N ILE A 87 -10.22 2.65 -7.63
CA ILE A 87 -9.57 2.30 -8.89
C ILE A 87 -9.47 0.78 -9.06
N GLU A 88 -9.11 0.05 -8.01
CA GLU A 88 -9.05 -1.42 -8.05
C GLU A 88 -10.41 -2.03 -8.41
N GLU A 89 -11.48 -1.58 -7.75
CA GLU A 89 -12.85 -2.00 -8.05
C GLU A 89 -13.26 -1.62 -9.48
N ALA A 90 -12.99 -0.39 -9.91
CA ALA A 90 -13.31 0.04 -11.27
C ALA A 90 -12.60 -0.83 -12.34
N VAL A 91 -11.34 -1.20 -12.09
CA VAL A 91 -10.59 -2.10 -12.99
C VAL A 91 -11.18 -3.50 -12.98
N GLU A 92 -11.59 -4.02 -11.82
CA GLU A 92 -12.20 -5.34 -11.70
C GLU A 92 -13.56 -5.40 -12.42
N VAL A 93 -14.39 -4.38 -12.24
CA VAL A 93 -15.64 -4.21 -12.97
C VAL A 93 -15.39 -4.16 -14.48
N CYS A 94 -14.43 -3.35 -14.95
CA CYS A 94 -14.09 -3.30 -16.38
C CYS A 94 -13.67 -4.67 -16.94
N LYS A 95 -12.90 -5.47 -16.18
CA LYS A 95 -12.49 -6.82 -16.61
C LYS A 95 -13.63 -7.83 -16.66
N GLN A 96 -14.77 -7.58 -16.02
CA GLN A 96 -15.93 -8.46 -16.09
C GLN A 96 -16.74 -8.26 -17.37
N PHE A 97 -16.64 -7.09 -18.01
CA PHE A 97 -17.39 -6.73 -19.21
C PHE A 97 -16.65 -6.99 -20.53
N PHE A 98 -15.32 -7.16 -20.50
CA PHE A 98 -14.46 -7.40 -21.66
C PHE A 98 -13.73 -8.73 -21.54
#